data_AF-F2NYE6-F1
#
_entry.id   AF-F2NYE6-F1
#
_cell.length_a   1.000
_cell.length_b   1.000
_cell.length_c   1.000
_cell.angle_alpha   90.00
_cell.angle_beta   90.00
_cell.angle_gamma   90.00
#
_symmetry.space_group_name_H-M   'P 1'
#
loop_
_entity.id
_entity.type
_entity.pdbx_description
1 polymer ?
#
loop_
_entity_poly.entity_id
_entity_poly.type
_entity_poly.pdbx_seq_one_letter_code
_entity_poly.pdbx_strand_id
1 'polypeptide(L)'
;MATLYSENPDNFDELEPHLITEFETCKSEIESAALVIFYDTCAVQHHSALPPQYQLKIYDYLKSKNAVVTVVKCVLMELAGDRHHLHSQVIQYLKAMAENGIRIILFNESYVFGFLTDVYQSAATANEKLRYAVRNFNKATTTIRETVNNNAELKVLVSDDEIPTDKDLCESFFSLVRSNKQHKDNLGEQLIGICIYILLHLPAEPTHKFTIFTDDKGAARIISSSTRSIPADVSDKRAGIFSSAKLFQNMYDENFLANEAELKEVIEKIFPSNISVLALMEKSDLTTSEYTFTAEELAHLITLKNTIRIAF
;
A
#
# COMPACT_ATOMS: atom_id res chain seq x y z
N MET A 1 -22.13 17.89 6.41
CA MET A 1 -22.26 16.88 7.49
C MET A 1 -20.98 16.06 7.45
N ALA A 2 -20.25 15.96 8.55
CA ALA A 2 -19.06 15.11 8.61
C ALA A 2 -19.51 13.66 8.40
N THR A 3 -19.02 13.01 7.35
CA THR A 3 -19.20 11.58 7.15
C THR A 3 -18.43 10.88 8.26
N LEU A 4 -19.15 10.24 9.19
CA LEU A 4 -18.49 9.29 10.09
C LEU A 4 -18.08 8.11 9.20
N TYR A 5 -16.79 7.85 9.06
CA TYR A 5 -16.35 6.52 8.64
C TYR A 5 -16.42 5.60 9.87
N SER A 6 -16.76 4.32 9.68
CA SER A 6 -16.63 3.33 10.76
C SER A 6 -15.25 2.72 10.70
N GLU A 7 -14.57 2.59 11.84
CA GLU A 7 -13.27 1.90 11.91
C GLU A 7 -13.38 0.44 11.49
N ASN A 8 -14.48 -0.23 11.86
CA ASN A 8 -14.81 -1.58 11.43
C ASN A 8 -16.10 -1.55 10.60
N PRO A 9 -16.08 -2.07 9.36
CA PRO A 9 -17.30 -2.22 8.57
C PRO A 9 -18.34 -3.08 9.30
N ASP A 10 -19.62 -2.80 9.09
CA ASP A 10 -20.75 -3.49 9.74
C ASP A 10 -20.77 -5.00 9.44
N ASN A 11 -20.30 -5.38 8.24
CA ASN A 11 -20.17 -6.77 7.79
C ASN A 11 -18.71 -7.29 7.85
N PHE A 12 -17.91 -6.76 8.78
CA PHE A 12 -16.52 -7.19 8.97
C PHE A 12 -16.41 -8.67 9.40
N ASP A 13 -17.39 -9.18 10.15
CA ASP A 13 -17.50 -10.57 10.59
C ASP A 13 -17.46 -11.57 9.43
N GLU A 14 -17.93 -11.16 8.25
CA GLU A 14 -17.80 -11.98 7.06
C GLU A 14 -16.34 -12.21 6.68
N LEU A 15 -15.48 -11.20 6.79
CA LEU A 15 -14.11 -11.22 6.33
C LEU A 15 -13.10 -11.61 7.42
N GLU A 16 -13.36 -11.21 8.68
CA GLU A 16 -12.49 -11.38 9.84
C GLU A 16 -11.82 -12.76 9.96
N PRO A 17 -12.53 -13.90 9.80
CA PRO A 17 -11.93 -15.23 9.94
C PRO A 17 -10.82 -15.55 8.93
N HIS A 18 -10.73 -14.76 7.85
CA HIS A 18 -9.75 -14.94 6.78
C HIS A 18 -8.56 -13.98 6.91
N LEU A 19 -8.55 -13.12 7.93
CA LEU A 19 -7.51 -12.11 8.15
C LEU A 19 -6.66 -12.43 9.38
N ILE A 20 -5.40 -12.03 9.31
CA ILE A 20 -4.49 -12.02 10.44
C ILE A 20 -4.56 -10.63 11.06
N THR A 21 -5.03 -10.57 12.30
CA THR A 21 -5.25 -9.31 13.03
C THR A 21 -4.31 -9.15 14.22
N GLU A 22 -3.93 -10.25 14.88
CA GLU A 22 -3.11 -10.21 16.09
C GLU A 22 -1.66 -9.77 15.81
N PHE A 23 -1.13 -8.84 16.62
CA PHE A 23 0.18 -8.20 16.39
C PHE A 23 1.34 -9.20 16.23
N GLU A 24 1.49 -10.14 17.16
CA GLU A 24 2.60 -11.12 17.13
C GLU A 24 2.54 -12.01 15.88
N THR A 25 1.34 -12.39 15.45
CA THR A 25 1.14 -13.17 14.22
C THR A 25 1.44 -12.31 12.99
N CYS A 26 0.95 -11.06 12.97
CA CYS A 26 1.26 -10.11 11.89
C CYS A 26 2.78 -9.92 11.73
N LYS A 27 3.48 -9.75 12.85
CA LYS A 27 4.93 -9.61 12.90
C LYS A 27 5.64 -10.83 12.33
N SER A 28 5.31 -12.03 12.82
CA SER A 28 5.89 -13.28 12.33
C SER A 28 5.68 -13.47 10.82
N GLU A 29 4.50 -13.12 10.31
CA GLU A 29 4.22 -13.22 8.87
C GLU A 29 4.96 -12.18 8.04
N ILE A 30 5.05 -10.93 8.52
CA ILE A 30 5.86 -9.88 7.87
C ILE A 30 7.33 -10.29 7.85
N GLU A 31 7.90 -10.79 8.95
CA GLU A 31 9.30 -11.19 9.04
C GLU A 31 9.63 -12.34 8.09
N SER A 32 8.76 -13.35 7.99
CA SER A 32 8.96 -14.54 7.15
C SER A 32 8.66 -14.34 5.65
N ALA A 33 7.94 -13.28 5.29
CA ALA A 33 7.60 -12.97 3.92
C ALA A 33 8.82 -12.52 3.11
N ALA A 34 8.92 -13.00 1.86
CA ALA A 34 9.90 -12.45 0.91
C ALA A 34 9.41 -11.12 0.31
N LEU A 35 8.09 -10.94 0.24
CA LEU A 35 7.42 -9.74 -0.27
C LEU A 35 6.21 -9.40 0.60
N VAL A 36 6.09 -8.16 1.03
CA VAL A 36 4.96 -7.63 1.79
C VAL A 36 4.30 -6.56 0.95
N ILE A 37 3.05 -6.79 0.57
CA ILE A 37 2.31 -5.92 -0.34
C ILE A 37 1.24 -5.16 0.43
N PHE A 38 1.40 -3.85 0.52
CA PHE A 38 0.37 -2.94 1.01
C PHE A 38 -0.60 -2.61 -0.12
N TYR A 39 -1.84 -3.08 0.00
CA TYR A 39 -2.89 -2.79 -0.97
C TYR A 39 -3.56 -1.46 -0.64
N ASP A 40 -3.62 -0.57 -1.63
CA ASP A 40 -4.46 0.62 -1.64
C ASP A 40 -5.90 0.25 -2.04
N THR A 41 -6.87 1.06 -1.59
CA THR A 41 -8.30 1.00 -1.91
C THR A 41 -8.55 0.83 -3.40
N CYS A 42 -7.94 1.66 -4.26
CA CYS A 42 -8.13 1.57 -5.71
C CYS A 42 -7.67 0.22 -6.28
N ALA A 43 -6.49 -0.27 -5.84
CA ALA A 43 -5.97 -1.55 -6.30
C ALA A 43 -6.84 -2.74 -5.84
N VAL A 44 -7.34 -2.73 -4.59
CA VAL A 44 -8.29 -3.75 -4.11
C VAL A 44 -9.55 -3.76 -4.98
N GLN A 45 -10.14 -2.58 -5.22
CA GLN A 45 -11.36 -2.45 -6.01
C GLN A 45 -11.15 -2.98 -7.44
N HIS A 46 -10.11 -2.52 -8.12
CA HIS A 46 -9.82 -2.95 -9.49
C HIS A 46 -9.54 -4.45 -9.58
N HIS A 47 -8.69 -5.01 -8.70
CA HIS A 47 -8.38 -6.43 -8.73
C HIS A 47 -9.60 -7.31 -8.36
N SER A 48 -10.44 -6.87 -7.43
CA SER A 48 -11.71 -7.55 -7.12
C SER A 48 -12.70 -7.52 -8.28
N ALA A 49 -12.60 -6.50 -9.16
CA ALA A 49 -13.41 -6.36 -10.36
C ALA A 49 -13.04 -7.36 -11.48
N LEU A 50 -11.86 -7.96 -11.41
CA LEU A 50 -11.42 -8.92 -12.42
C LEU A 50 -12.27 -10.20 -12.41
N PRO A 51 -12.45 -10.83 -13.58
CA PRO A 51 -12.98 -12.19 -13.66
C PRO A 51 -12.19 -13.19 -12.80
N PRO A 52 -12.84 -14.20 -12.19
CA PRO A 52 -12.19 -15.14 -11.27
C PRO A 52 -10.94 -15.84 -11.83
N GLN A 53 -10.90 -16.13 -13.14
CA GLN A 53 -9.73 -16.74 -13.76
C GLN A 53 -8.48 -15.85 -13.71
N TYR A 54 -8.65 -14.52 -13.75
CA TYR A 54 -7.55 -13.56 -13.66
C TYR A 54 -7.16 -13.26 -12.21
N GLN A 55 -8.14 -13.26 -11.31
CA GLN A 55 -7.88 -13.20 -9.87
C GLN A 55 -7.00 -14.38 -9.42
N LEU A 56 -7.32 -15.60 -9.86
CA LEU A 56 -6.54 -16.80 -9.55
C LEU A 56 -5.08 -16.67 -10.02
N LYS A 57 -4.85 -16.13 -11.21
CA LYS A 57 -3.49 -15.87 -11.71
C LYS A 57 -2.72 -14.86 -10.87
N ILE A 58 -3.39 -13.83 -10.34
CA ILE A 58 -2.78 -12.90 -9.38
C ILE A 58 -2.40 -13.68 -8.12
N TYR A 59 -3.29 -14.53 -7.59
CA TYR A 59 -2.99 -15.33 -6.39
C TYR A 59 -1.78 -16.26 -6.62
N ASP A 60 -1.73 -16.94 -7.76
CA ASP A 60 -0.61 -17.83 -8.09
C ASP A 60 0.71 -17.06 -8.24
N TYR A 61 0.67 -15.88 -8.85
CA TYR A 61 1.83 -14.98 -8.91
C TYR A 61 2.28 -14.59 -7.49
N LEU A 62 1.38 -14.09 -6.65
CA LEU A 62 1.69 -13.68 -5.27
C LEU A 62 2.25 -14.85 -4.43
N LYS A 63 1.69 -16.05 -4.61
CA LYS A 63 2.15 -17.28 -3.94
C LYS A 63 3.57 -17.63 -4.36
N SER A 64 3.87 -17.53 -5.66
CA SER A 64 5.22 -17.79 -6.19
C SER A 64 6.27 -16.83 -5.62
N LYS A 65 5.86 -15.64 -5.16
CA LYS A 65 6.72 -14.65 -4.51
C LYS A 65 6.83 -14.81 -3.00
N ASN A 66 6.22 -15.85 -2.40
CA ASN A 66 6.07 -15.96 -0.95
C ASN A 66 5.55 -14.63 -0.35
N ALA A 67 4.53 -14.05 -1.01
CA ALA A 67 4.00 -12.75 -0.62
C ALA A 67 3.06 -12.87 0.58
N VAL A 68 3.01 -11.78 1.36
CA VAL A 68 1.94 -11.48 2.32
C VAL A 68 1.25 -10.22 1.84
N VAL A 69 -0.08 -10.25 1.81
CA VAL A 69 -0.90 -9.09 1.48
C VAL A 69 -1.28 -8.38 2.78
N THR A 70 -1.22 -7.06 2.77
CA THR A 70 -1.45 -6.21 3.92
C THR A 70 -2.44 -5.12 3.54
N VAL A 71 -3.55 -5.06 4.25
CA VAL A 71 -4.55 -3.99 4.14
C VAL A 71 -4.54 -3.23 5.45
N VAL A 72 -4.23 -1.94 5.42
CA VAL A 72 -4.28 -1.11 6.64
C VAL A 72 -5.72 -0.80 7.02
N LYS A 73 -6.00 -0.57 8.31
CA LYS A 73 -7.37 -0.27 8.77
C LYS A 73 -7.98 0.92 8.02
N CYS A 74 -7.23 1.99 7.76
CA CYS A 74 -7.75 3.14 7.02
C CYS A 74 -8.21 2.78 5.59
N VAL A 75 -7.52 1.86 4.92
CA VAL A 75 -7.96 1.35 3.60
C VAL A 75 -9.23 0.52 3.74
N LEU A 76 -9.34 -0.30 4.79
CA LEU A 76 -10.58 -1.03 5.06
C LEU A 76 -11.76 -0.08 5.29
N MET A 77 -11.55 1.01 6.03
CA MET A 77 -12.54 2.08 6.25
C MET A 77 -12.95 2.73 4.93
N GLU A 78 -11.98 3.03 4.06
CA GLU A 78 -12.23 3.61 2.73
C GLU A 78 -13.02 2.66 1.82
N LEU A 79 -12.70 1.37 1.84
CA LEU A 79 -13.40 0.34 1.06
C LEU A 79 -14.87 0.20 1.47
N ALA A 80 -15.20 0.41 2.74
CA ALA A 80 -16.58 0.40 3.23
C ALA A 80 -17.33 1.71 2.90
N GLY A 81 -16.58 2.81 2.76
CA GLY A 81 -17.12 4.12 2.40
C GLY A 81 -18.19 4.61 3.38
N ASP A 82 -19.04 5.51 2.90
CA ASP A 82 -20.16 6.08 3.68
C ASP A 82 -21.28 5.08 3.98
N ARG A 83 -21.22 3.88 3.38
CA ARG A 83 -22.21 2.81 3.60
C ARG A 83 -21.85 1.96 4.80
N HIS A 84 -20.65 2.11 5.35
CA HIS A 84 -20.12 1.28 6.43
C HIS A 84 -20.09 -0.22 6.11
N HIS A 85 -20.28 -0.61 4.85
CA HIS A 85 -20.33 -2.00 4.41
C HIS A 85 -19.32 -2.23 3.29
N LEU A 86 -18.52 -3.27 3.43
CA LEU A 86 -17.65 -3.72 2.35
C LEU A 86 -18.52 -4.28 1.22
N HIS A 87 -18.16 -3.93 -0.02
CA HIS A 87 -18.81 -4.49 -1.20
C HIS A 87 -18.57 -6.00 -1.25
N SER A 88 -19.61 -6.79 -1.55
CA SER A 88 -19.54 -8.26 -1.57
C SER A 88 -18.42 -8.80 -2.46
N GLN A 89 -18.16 -8.12 -3.57
CA GLN A 89 -17.06 -8.44 -4.47
C GLN A 89 -15.67 -8.32 -3.82
N VAL A 90 -15.45 -7.31 -2.97
CA VAL A 90 -14.20 -7.13 -2.23
C VAL A 90 -14.04 -8.22 -1.18
N ILE A 91 -15.12 -8.54 -0.45
CA ILE A 91 -15.13 -9.64 0.52
C ILE A 91 -14.80 -10.96 -0.18
N GLN A 92 -15.49 -11.28 -1.28
CA GLN A 92 -15.25 -12.50 -2.04
C GLN A 92 -13.82 -12.60 -2.59
N TYR A 93 -13.27 -11.49 -3.08
CA TYR A 93 -11.90 -11.42 -3.56
C TYR A 93 -10.88 -11.74 -2.45
N LEU A 94 -10.98 -11.07 -1.29
CA LEU A 94 -10.05 -11.30 -0.18
C LEU A 94 -10.24 -12.69 0.45
N LYS A 95 -11.48 -13.19 0.56
CA LYS A 95 -11.75 -14.57 0.99
C LYS A 95 -11.10 -15.58 0.08
N ALA A 96 -11.35 -15.47 -1.23
CA ALA A 96 -10.80 -16.37 -2.22
C ALA A 96 -9.27 -16.33 -2.22
N MET A 97 -8.66 -15.14 -2.05
CA MET A 97 -7.22 -14.99 -1.90
C MET A 97 -6.68 -15.78 -0.69
N ALA A 98 -7.32 -15.67 0.48
CA ALA A 98 -6.95 -16.40 1.68
C ALA A 98 -7.14 -17.92 1.54
N GLU A 99 -8.27 -18.36 0.97
CA GLU A 99 -8.56 -19.77 0.68
C GLU A 99 -7.57 -20.38 -0.32
N ASN A 100 -7.00 -19.55 -1.20
CA ASN A 100 -5.91 -19.93 -2.10
C ASN A 100 -4.53 -19.91 -1.43
N GLY A 101 -4.44 -19.73 -0.12
CA GLY A 101 -3.20 -19.84 0.65
C GLY A 101 -2.33 -18.59 0.65
N ILE A 102 -2.87 -17.43 0.26
CA ILE A 102 -2.20 -16.15 0.46
C ILE A 102 -2.56 -15.62 1.85
N ARG A 103 -1.55 -15.26 2.64
CA ARG A 103 -1.76 -14.68 3.95
C ARG A 103 -2.17 -13.22 3.79
N ILE A 104 -3.23 -12.83 4.48
CA ILE A 104 -3.76 -11.46 4.45
C ILE A 104 -3.74 -10.90 5.86
N ILE A 105 -3.04 -9.79 6.04
CA ILE A 105 -2.96 -9.06 7.31
C ILE A 105 -3.91 -7.87 7.25
N LEU A 106 -4.77 -7.74 8.27
CA LEU A 106 -5.40 -6.46 8.59
C LEU A 106 -4.46 -5.69 9.51
N PHE A 107 -3.70 -4.77 8.95
CA PHE A 107 -2.65 -4.07 9.68
C PHE A 107 -3.24 -2.88 10.42
N ASN A 108 -3.28 -2.96 11.75
CA ASN A 108 -3.48 -1.76 12.55
C ASN A 108 -2.22 -0.89 12.42
N GLU A 109 -2.36 0.32 11.92
CA GLU A 109 -1.21 1.18 11.62
C GLU A 109 -0.34 1.46 12.86
N SER A 110 -0.93 1.44 14.06
CA SER A 110 -0.20 1.58 15.32
C SER A 110 0.76 0.42 15.64
N TYR A 111 0.63 -0.74 14.98
CA TYR A 111 1.55 -1.87 15.15
C TYR A 111 3.00 -1.53 14.84
N VAL A 112 3.25 -0.50 14.03
CA VAL A 112 4.61 0.02 13.80
C VAL A 112 5.32 0.41 15.10
N PHE A 113 4.59 0.79 16.15
CA PHE A 113 5.18 1.05 17.47
C PHE A 113 5.80 -0.21 18.05
N GLY A 114 5.09 -1.34 18.02
CA GLY A 114 5.59 -2.63 18.50
C GLY A 114 6.86 -3.07 17.76
N PHE A 115 6.89 -2.96 16.43
CA PHE A 115 8.10 -3.25 15.66
C PHE A 115 9.29 -2.37 16.07
N LEU A 116 9.04 -1.08 16.33
CA LEU A 116 10.10 -0.15 16.74
C LEU A 116 10.59 -0.43 18.17
N THR A 117 9.69 -0.71 19.11
CA THR A 117 10.07 -0.97 20.51
C THR A 117 10.78 -2.30 20.67
N ASP A 118 10.47 -3.31 19.85
CA ASP A 118 11.22 -4.58 19.83
C ASP A 118 12.67 -4.39 19.41
N VAL A 119 12.91 -3.51 18.42
CA VAL A 119 14.24 -3.26 17.86
C VAL A 119 15.06 -2.31 18.74
N TYR A 120 14.46 -1.17 19.10
CA TYR A 120 15.17 -0.05 19.72
C TYR A 120 15.04 -0.03 21.25
N GLN A 121 14.14 -0.86 21.82
CA GLN A 121 13.91 -0.98 23.26
C GLN A 121 13.66 0.38 23.96
N SER A 122 13.11 1.36 23.22
CA SER A 122 12.94 2.74 23.66
C SER A 122 11.74 3.38 22.97
N ALA A 123 10.73 3.74 23.77
CA ALA A 123 9.57 4.50 23.30
C ALA A 123 9.98 5.87 22.76
N ALA A 124 11.01 6.51 23.34
CA ALA A 124 11.56 7.77 22.84
C ALA A 124 12.07 7.64 21.39
N THR A 125 12.83 6.57 21.11
CA THR A 125 13.34 6.31 19.76
C THR A 125 12.20 5.99 18.79
N ALA A 126 11.22 5.20 19.23
CA ALA A 126 10.05 4.88 18.43
C ALA A 126 9.25 6.15 18.05
N ASN A 127 9.02 7.03 19.03
CA ASN A 127 8.35 8.30 18.84
C ASN A 127 9.14 9.23 17.90
N GLU A 128 10.47 9.27 17.99
CA GLU A 128 11.30 10.05 17.07
C GLU A 128 11.16 9.56 15.62
N LYS A 129 11.16 8.23 15.40
CA LYS A 129 10.92 7.66 14.07
C LYS A 129 9.53 8.01 13.54
N LEU A 130 8.50 7.98 14.40
CA LEU A 130 7.17 8.47 14.06
C LEU A 130 7.18 9.95 13.68
N ARG A 131 7.82 10.82 14.47
CA ARG A 131 7.96 12.26 14.19
C ARG A 131 8.57 12.49 12.80
N TYR A 132 9.66 11.81 12.46
CA TYR A 132 10.26 11.92 11.13
C TYR A 132 9.30 11.48 10.02
N ALA A 133 8.60 10.36 10.20
CA ALA A 133 7.60 9.89 9.24
C ALA A 133 6.49 10.94 9.08
N VAL A 134 5.86 11.38 10.17
CA VAL A 134 4.78 12.37 10.15
C VAL A 134 5.21 13.67 9.48
N ARG A 135 6.41 14.19 9.76
CA ARG A 135 6.93 15.40 9.10
C ARG A 135 7.04 15.25 7.57
N ASN A 136 7.42 14.07 7.07
CA ASN A 136 7.51 13.81 5.62
C ASN A 136 6.13 13.79 4.93
N PHE A 137 5.10 13.35 5.65
CA PHE A 137 3.73 13.25 5.13
C PHE A 137 2.82 14.44 5.52
N ASN A 138 3.27 15.32 6.41
CA ASN A 138 2.58 16.54 6.84
C ASN A 138 2.65 17.67 5.79
N LYS A 139 2.06 17.44 4.61
CA LYS A 139 1.99 18.43 3.52
C LYS A 139 0.81 19.38 3.73
N ALA A 140 0.83 20.53 3.04
CA ALA A 140 -0.29 21.48 3.05
C ALA A 140 -1.60 20.79 2.65
N THR A 141 -2.71 21.17 3.30
CA THR A 141 -4.08 20.68 3.02
C THR A 141 -4.26 19.15 3.13
N THR A 142 -3.70 18.52 4.17
CA THR A 142 -3.89 17.09 4.47
C THR A 142 -4.60 16.87 5.79
N THR A 143 -5.37 15.79 5.90
CA THR A 143 -6.04 15.36 7.14
C THR A 143 -5.07 15.14 8.29
N ILE A 144 -3.87 14.63 7.99
CA ILE A 144 -2.76 14.53 8.95
C ILE A 144 -2.41 15.92 9.50
N ARG A 145 -2.20 16.89 8.62
CA ARG A 145 -1.84 18.26 9.02
C ARG A 145 -2.90 18.92 9.88
N GLU A 146 -4.16 18.81 9.48
CA GLU A 146 -5.27 19.39 10.23
C GLU A 146 -5.39 18.74 11.62
N THR A 147 -5.33 17.42 11.68
CA THR A 147 -5.39 16.66 12.95
C THR A 147 -4.26 17.04 13.89
N VAL A 148 -3.02 17.03 13.41
CA VAL A 148 -1.84 17.34 14.22
C VAL A 148 -1.84 18.79 14.69
N ASN A 149 -2.23 19.75 13.85
CA ASN A 149 -2.24 21.16 14.25
C ASN A 149 -3.35 21.50 15.24
N ASN A 150 -4.45 20.75 15.22
CA ASN A 150 -5.60 20.96 16.11
C ASN A 150 -5.51 20.16 17.42
N ASN A 151 -4.56 19.23 17.54
CA ASN A 151 -4.36 18.45 18.76
C ASN A 151 -3.05 18.84 19.47
N ALA A 152 -3.17 19.35 20.70
CA ALA A 152 -2.02 19.84 21.48
C ALA A 152 -0.98 18.75 21.79
N GLU A 153 -1.41 17.49 21.97
CA GLU A 153 -0.51 16.38 22.26
C GLU A 153 0.27 15.93 21.02
N LEU A 154 -0.38 15.93 19.85
CA LEU A 154 0.26 15.52 18.60
C LEU A 154 1.16 16.60 17.98
N LYS A 155 1.02 17.87 18.39
CA LYS A 155 1.87 18.97 17.87
C LYS A 155 3.36 18.69 17.99
N VAL A 156 3.76 17.93 19.01
CA VAL A 156 5.15 17.51 19.21
C VAL A 156 5.71 16.67 18.05
N LEU A 157 4.85 16.02 17.24
CA LEU A 157 5.27 15.27 16.06
C LEU A 157 5.71 16.18 14.89
N VAL A 158 5.45 17.49 14.97
CA VAL A 158 5.78 18.45 13.91
C VAL A 158 6.53 19.68 14.41
N SER A 159 6.59 19.92 15.72
CA SER A 159 7.43 20.94 16.35
C SER A 159 8.80 20.40 16.74
N ASP A 160 9.75 21.30 17.05
CA ASP A 160 11.09 20.97 17.55
C ASP A 160 11.16 20.81 19.07
N ASP A 161 10.00 20.68 19.73
CA ASP A 161 9.92 20.46 21.17
C ASP A 161 10.50 19.08 21.55
N GLU A 162 10.80 18.86 22.83
CA GLU A 162 11.26 17.56 23.32
C GLU A 162 10.16 16.50 23.17
N ILE A 163 10.51 15.32 22.63
CA ILE A 163 9.53 14.26 22.42
C ILE A 163 9.28 13.51 23.74
N PRO A 164 8.01 13.23 24.10
CA PRO A 164 7.69 12.40 25.25
C PRO A 164 8.34 11.02 25.16
N THR A 165 8.93 10.57 26.26
CA THR A 165 9.64 9.28 26.35
C THR A 165 8.81 8.16 26.98
N ASP A 166 7.69 8.52 27.62
CA ASP A 166 6.83 7.64 28.43
C ASP A 166 5.42 7.44 27.84
N LYS A 167 5.13 8.07 26.69
CA LYS A 167 3.85 7.97 25.99
C LYS A 167 3.98 7.20 24.68
N ASP A 168 2.99 6.37 24.38
CA ASP A 168 2.78 5.84 23.03
C ASP A 168 2.05 6.89 22.19
N LEU A 169 2.82 7.63 21.38
CA LEU A 169 2.24 8.61 20.46
C LEU A 169 1.67 7.97 19.20
N CYS A 170 2.05 6.72 18.87
CA CYS A 170 1.59 6.04 17.66
C CYS A 170 0.09 5.76 17.74
N GLU A 171 -0.39 5.13 18.82
CA GLU A 171 -1.81 4.79 18.97
C GLU A 171 -2.68 6.05 18.91
N SER A 172 -2.33 7.09 19.67
CA SER A 172 -3.04 8.37 19.66
C SER A 172 -3.01 9.03 18.28
N PHE A 173 -1.86 9.03 17.60
CA PHE A 173 -1.72 9.61 16.26
C PHE A 173 -2.65 8.90 15.26
N PHE A 174 -2.52 7.58 15.11
CA PHE A 174 -3.27 6.84 14.08
C PHE A 174 -4.78 6.86 14.36
N SER A 175 -5.20 6.67 15.62
CA SER A 175 -6.62 6.72 15.99
C SER A 175 -7.25 8.09 15.68
N LEU A 176 -6.62 9.18 16.10
CA LEU A 176 -7.15 10.53 15.87
C LEU A 176 -7.18 10.88 14.39
N VAL A 177 -6.12 10.53 13.65
CA VAL A 177 -6.05 10.82 12.21
C VAL A 177 -7.12 10.05 11.45
N ARG A 178 -7.33 8.75 11.74
CA ARG A 178 -8.42 7.95 11.14
C ARG A 178 -9.79 8.53 11.46
N SER A 179 -10.02 8.98 12.70
CA SER A 179 -11.31 9.58 13.09
C SER A 179 -11.64 10.87 12.33
N ASN A 180 -10.63 11.54 11.76
CA ASN A 180 -10.79 12.76 10.97
C ASN A 180 -10.79 12.51 9.46
N LYS A 181 -10.82 11.25 9.01
CA LYS A 181 -10.87 10.86 7.59
C LYS A 181 -11.95 11.64 6.85
N GLN A 182 -11.58 12.26 5.73
CA GLN A 182 -12.51 13.00 4.87
C GLN A 182 -12.77 12.22 3.57
N HIS A 183 -13.94 12.47 2.98
CA HIS A 183 -14.30 11.87 1.70
C HIS A 183 -13.36 12.35 0.59
N LYS A 184 -12.79 11.43 -0.20
CA LYS A 184 -11.82 11.70 -1.30
C LYS A 184 -10.50 12.35 -0.87
N ASP A 185 -10.14 12.33 0.42
CA ASP A 185 -8.73 12.59 0.79
C ASP A 185 -7.86 11.34 0.51
N ASN A 186 -6.53 11.55 0.48
CA ASN A 186 -5.54 10.49 0.24
C ASN A 186 -4.98 9.95 1.57
N LEU A 187 -5.81 9.81 2.59
CA LEU A 187 -5.33 9.46 3.93
C LEU A 187 -4.85 8.01 3.99
N GLY A 188 -5.56 7.05 3.39
CA GLY A 188 -5.15 5.65 3.37
C GLY A 188 -3.73 5.47 2.83
N GLU A 189 -3.41 6.12 1.72
CA GLU A 189 -2.09 6.02 1.08
C GLU A 189 -1.02 6.78 1.86
N GLN A 190 -1.37 7.89 2.52
CA GLN A 190 -0.46 8.58 3.45
C GLN A 190 -0.12 7.71 4.66
N LEU A 191 -1.11 7.02 5.24
CA LEU A 191 -0.89 6.14 6.39
C LEU A 191 -0.11 4.88 5.99
N ILE A 192 -0.38 4.28 4.82
CA ILE A 192 0.49 3.24 4.24
C ILE A 192 1.93 3.75 4.11
N GLY A 193 2.09 4.96 3.58
CA GLY A 193 3.40 5.60 3.41
C GLY A 193 4.15 5.79 4.72
N ILE A 194 3.47 6.24 5.79
CA ILE A 194 4.04 6.36 7.13
C ILE A 194 4.45 4.98 7.66
N CYS A 195 3.58 3.98 7.53
CA CYS A 195 3.88 2.63 8.01
C CYS A 195 5.12 2.06 7.33
N ILE A 196 5.19 2.14 6.00
CA ILE A 196 6.34 1.67 5.22
C ILE A 196 7.59 2.47 5.54
N TYR A 197 7.49 3.79 5.69
CA TYR A 197 8.63 4.62 6.09
C TYR A 197 9.22 4.09 7.40
N ILE A 198 8.38 3.78 8.39
CA ILE A 198 8.83 3.23 9.66
C ILE A 198 9.40 1.81 9.51
N LEU A 199 8.70 0.92 8.81
CA LEU A 199 9.14 -0.48 8.61
C LEU A 199 10.46 -0.58 7.86
N LEU A 200 10.76 0.35 6.95
CA LEU A 200 12.06 0.40 6.26
C LEU A 200 13.23 0.71 7.20
N HIS A 201 12.98 1.32 8.37
CA HIS A 201 13.99 1.56 9.40
C HIS A 201 14.23 0.35 10.31
N LEU A 202 13.55 -0.78 10.09
CA LEU A 202 13.87 -2.01 10.78
C LEU A 202 15.20 -2.58 10.24
N PRO A 203 16.10 -3.05 11.13
CA PRO A 203 17.37 -3.63 10.73
C PRO A 203 17.17 -4.92 9.94
N ALA A 204 18.15 -5.30 9.12
CA ALA A 204 18.20 -6.57 8.38
C ALA A 204 17.07 -6.86 7.38
N GLU A 205 16.07 -5.97 7.21
CA GLU A 205 15.06 -6.16 6.17
C GLU A 205 15.64 -6.15 4.75
N PRO A 206 15.28 -7.12 3.88
CA PRO A 206 15.68 -7.13 2.48
C PRO A 206 15.22 -5.90 1.69
N THR A 207 16.03 -5.50 0.71
CA THR A 207 15.67 -4.50 -0.30
C THR A 207 14.42 -4.91 -1.07
N HIS A 208 13.50 -3.97 -1.32
CA HIS A 208 12.21 -4.17 -2.00
C HIS A 208 11.22 -5.13 -1.34
N LYS A 209 11.45 -5.55 -0.07
CA LYS A 209 10.49 -6.38 0.65
C LYS A 209 9.12 -5.71 0.77
N PHE A 210 9.08 -4.42 1.13
CA PHE A 210 7.83 -3.67 1.23
C PHE A 210 7.47 -3.05 -0.12
N THR A 211 6.31 -3.41 -0.66
CA THR A 211 5.78 -2.91 -1.93
C THR A 211 4.36 -2.40 -1.73
N ILE A 212 3.99 -1.34 -2.44
CA ILE A 212 2.62 -0.81 -2.45
C ILE A 212 1.99 -1.14 -3.79
N PHE A 213 0.77 -1.66 -3.75
CA PHE A 213 -0.09 -1.80 -4.92
C PHE A 213 -1.05 -0.63 -4.98
N THR A 214 -0.89 0.23 -5.97
CA THR A 214 -1.77 1.37 -6.23
C THR A 214 -1.79 1.67 -7.72
N ASP A 215 -2.96 2.02 -8.24
CA ASP A 215 -3.11 2.56 -9.60
C ASP A 215 -3.19 4.10 -9.61
N ASP A 216 -3.21 4.74 -8.43
CA ASP A 216 -3.22 6.20 -8.33
C ASP A 216 -1.81 6.78 -8.43
N LYS A 217 -1.59 7.57 -9.47
CA LYS A 217 -0.34 8.34 -9.67
C LYS A 217 -0.10 9.36 -8.57
N GLY A 218 -1.17 9.93 -8.00
CA GLY A 218 -1.10 10.86 -6.89
C GLY A 218 -0.46 10.19 -5.66
N ALA A 219 -1.06 9.07 -5.23
CA ALA A 219 -0.53 8.22 -4.19
C ALA A 219 0.92 7.79 -4.46
N ALA A 220 1.19 7.22 -5.65
CA ALA A 220 2.53 6.77 -6.03
C ALA A 220 3.59 7.89 -5.94
N ARG A 221 3.24 9.12 -6.35
CA ARG A 221 4.12 10.28 -6.24
C ARG A 221 4.37 10.70 -4.80
N ILE A 222 3.33 10.70 -3.96
CA ILE A 222 3.46 11.02 -2.53
C ILE A 222 4.44 10.05 -1.89
N ILE A 223 4.22 8.74 -2.04
CA ILE A 223 5.06 7.69 -1.47
C ILE A 223 6.48 7.76 -2.03
N SER A 224 6.65 7.87 -3.35
CA SER A 224 7.98 7.93 -3.97
C SER A 224 8.77 9.15 -3.46
N SER A 225 8.11 10.30 -3.28
CA SER A 225 8.77 11.49 -2.73
C SER A 225 9.17 11.31 -1.27
N SER A 226 8.32 10.70 -0.44
CA SER A 226 8.55 10.53 0.99
C SER A 226 9.52 9.39 1.33
N THR A 227 9.67 8.40 0.44
CA THR A 227 10.66 7.32 0.61
C THR A 227 12.04 7.72 0.10
N ARG A 228 12.15 8.73 -0.78
CA ARG A 228 13.44 9.30 -1.20
C ARG A 228 14.15 10.09 -0.10
N SER A 229 13.42 10.59 0.90
CA SER A 229 14.01 11.30 2.05
C SER A 229 14.52 10.36 3.14
N ILE A 230 14.39 9.04 2.97
CA ILE A 230 15.00 8.05 3.85
C ILE A 230 16.53 8.26 3.82
N PRO A 231 17.18 8.41 4.98
CA PRO A 231 18.60 8.74 5.01
C PRO A 231 19.48 7.61 4.47
N ALA A 232 20.68 7.99 4.02
CA ALA A 232 21.59 7.11 3.29
C ALA A 232 22.17 5.96 4.13
N ASP A 233 21.99 5.95 5.44
CA ASP A 233 22.32 4.81 6.31
C ASP A 233 21.36 3.62 6.14
N VAL A 234 20.23 3.83 5.47
CA VAL A 234 19.27 2.80 5.02
C VAL A 234 19.41 2.57 3.49
N SER A 235 20.58 2.90 2.91
CA SER A 235 20.82 3.25 1.48
C SER A 235 20.12 2.42 0.41
N ASP A 236 19.87 1.14 0.68
CA ASP A 236 19.42 0.18 -0.33
C ASP A 236 17.95 -0.21 -0.16
N LYS A 237 17.23 0.26 0.87
CA LYS A 237 15.83 -0.13 1.11
C LYS A 237 14.88 0.91 0.55
N ARG A 238 14.50 0.73 -0.71
CA ARG A 238 13.37 1.46 -1.31
C ARG A 238 12.13 0.58 -1.26
N ALA A 239 11.00 1.20 -0.91
CA ALA A 239 9.71 0.59 -1.14
C ALA A 239 9.50 0.37 -2.64
N GLY A 240 9.00 -0.80 -3.02
CA GLY A 240 8.44 -1.00 -4.35
C GLY A 240 7.12 -0.25 -4.50
N ILE A 241 6.81 0.20 -5.71
CA ILE A 241 5.47 0.68 -6.07
C ILE A 241 5.09 -0.06 -7.35
N PHE A 242 3.99 -0.80 -7.30
CA PHE A 242 3.45 -1.56 -8.43
C PHE A 242 2.07 -1.00 -8.75
N SER A 243 1.87 -0.66 -10.02
CA SER A 243 0.54 -0.55 -10.60
C SER A 243 0.07 -1.91 -11.11
N SER A 244 -1.22 -2.00 -11.43
CA SER A 244 -1.80 -3.14 -12.15
C SER A 244 -1.09 -3.37 -13.49
N ALA A 245 -0.73 -2.31 -14.22
CA ALA A 245 0.02 -2.43 -15.47
C ALA A 245 1.41 -3.06 -15.26
N LYS A 246 2.11 -2.64 -14.19
CA LYS A 246 3.41 -3.24 -13.82
C LYS A 246 3.26 -4.70 -13.41
N LEU A 247 2.24 -5.02 -12.62
CA LEU A 247 1.90 -6.38 -12.21
C LEU A 247 1.69 -7.28 -13.42
N PHE A 248 0.88 -6.86 -14.40
CA PHE A 248 0.60 -7.67 -15.58
C PHE A 248 1.82 -7.85 -16.50
N GLN A 249 2.68 -6.85 -16.62
CA GLN A 249 3.97 -7.03 -17.31
C GLN A 249 4.80 -8.12 -16.61
N ASN A 250 4.97 -8.05 -15.28
CA ASN A 250 5.73 -9.06 -14.54
C ASN A 250 5.09 -10.46 -14.64
N MET A 251 3.76 -10.54 -14.56
CA MET A 251 3.02 -11.80 -14.71
C MET A 251 3.19 -12.40 -16.10
N TYR A 252 3.23 -11.58 -17.15
CA TYR A 252 3.52 -12.04 -18.51
C TYR A 252 4.96 -12.53 -18.64
N ASP A 253 5.93 -11.73 -18.16
CA ASP A 253 7.36 -12.08 -18.20
C ASP A 253 7.66 -13.41 -17.46
N GLU A 254 6.87 -13.72 -16.44
CA GLU A 254 6.98 -14.94 -15.64
C GLU A 254 6.01 -16.07 -16.06
N ASN A 255 5.33 -15.92 -17.20
CA ASN A 255 4.43 -16.92 -17.81
C ASN A 255 3.14 -17.24 -17.03
N PHE A 256 2.66 -16.33 -16.17
CA PHE A 256 1.32 -16.41 -15.58
C PHE A 256 0.23 -15.95 -16.56
N LEU A 257 0.57 -15.04 -17.47
CA LEU A 257 -0.27 -14.64 -18.61
C LEU A 257 0.32 -15.25 -19.88
N ALA A 258 -0.51 -15.93 -20.67
CA ALA A 258 -0.04 -16.84 -21.72
C ALA A 258 0.26 -16.15 -23.05
N ASN A 259 -0.48 -15.10 -23.38
CA ASN A 259 -0.40 -14.45 -24.69
C ASN A 259 -0.92 -13.00 -24.66
N GLU A 260 -0.71 -12.30 -25.78
CA GLU A 260 -1.11 -10.91 -25.97
C GLU A 260 -2.62 -10.68 -25.79
N ALA A 261 -3.46 -11.61 -26.24
CA ALA A 261 -4.91 -11.48 -26.11
C ALA A 261 -5.37 -11.53 -24.65
N GLU A 262 -4.76 -12.41 -23.86
CA GLU A 262 -5.01 -12.51 -22.43
C GLU A 262 -4.53 -11.25 -21.69
N LEU A 263 -3.36 -10.74 -22.06
CA LEU A 263 -2.80 -9.52 -21.50
C LEU A 263 -3.68 -8.30 -21.82
N LYS A 264 -4.17 -8.20 -23.07
CA LYS A 264 -5.12 -7.16 -23.48
C LYS A 264 -6.39 -7.24 -22.64
N GLU A 265 -6.99 -8.43 -22.48
CA GLU A 265 -8.25 -8.58 -21.76
C GLU A 265 -8.13 -8.14 -20.29
N VAL A 266 -7.08 -8.56 -19.58
CA VAL A 266 -6.90 -8.17 -18.18
C VAL A 266 -6.65 -6.67 -18.04
N ILE A 267 -5.89 -6.08 -18.97
CA ILE A 267 -5.63 -4.64 -19.00
C ILE A 267 -6.93 -3.84 -19.25
N GLU A 268 -7.75 -4.22 -20.23
CA GLU A 268 -9.03 -3.56 -20.56
C GLU A 268 -10.03 -3.60 -19.39
N LYS A 269 -9.99 -4.65 -18.57
CA LYS A 269 -10.88 -4.78 -17.41
C LYS A 269 -10.54 -3.83 -16.27
N ILE A 270 -9.25 -3.56 -16.06
CA ILE A 270 -8.80 -2.60 -15.04
C ILE A 270 -8.91 -1.17 -15.57
N PHE A 271 -8.50 -0.96 -16.81
CA PHE A 271 -8.43 0.36 -17.41
C PHE A 271 -9.41 0.46 -18.59
N PRO A 272 -10.63 0.99 -18.36
CA PRO A 272 -11.66 1.07 -19.40
C PRO A 272 -11.38 2.14 -20.47
N SER A 273 -10.33 2.95 -20.28
CA SER A 273 -9.90 4.02 -21.17
C SER A 273 -8.39 3.96 -21.39
N ASN A 274 -7.85 4.92 -22.14
CA ASN A 274 -6.42 5.00 -22.38
C ASN A 274 -5.63 5.04 -21.07
N ILE A 275 -4.56 4.27 -21.06
CA ILE A 275 -3.76 3.94 -19.90
C ILE A 275 -2.50 4.75 -19.98
N SER A 276 -2.21 5.50 -18.93
CA SER A 276 -1.00 6.29 -18.88
C SER A 276 -0.02 5.62 -17.91
N VAL A 277 1.13 5.17 -18.43
CA VAL A 277 2.18 4.47 -17.67
C VAL A 277 3.48 5.28 -17.68
N LEU A 278 4.23 5.22 -16.60
CA LEU A 278 5.63 5.60 -16.52
C LEU A 278 6.47 4.40 -16.96
N ALA A 279 7.17 4.53 -18.08
CA ALA A 279 7.96 3.45 -18.65
C ALA A 279 9.29 3.93 -19.23
N LEU A 280 10.20 2.98 -19.45
CA LEU A 280 11.38 3.14 -20.30
C LEU A 280 11.11 2.46 -21.64
N MET A 281 11.31 3.18 -22.74
CA MET A 281 11.20 2.65 -24.10
C MET A 281 12.59 2.44 -24.72
N GLU A 282 12.79 1.32 -25.41
CA GLU A 282 14.10 0.81 -25.86
C GLU A 282 14.87 1.70 -26.86
N LYS A 283 14.28 2.81 -27.35
CA LYS A 283 14.85 3.60 -28.45
C LYS A 283 15.19 5.06 -28.14
N SER A 284 14.89 5.59 -26.96
CA SER A 284 15.11 7.03 -26.69
C SER A 284 15.39 7.41 -25.25
N ASP A 285 15.15 6.52 -24.28
CA ASP A 285 14.96 6.98 -22.91
C ASP A 285 16.10 6.55 -21.99
N LEU A 286 16.86 7.53 -21.52
CA LEU A 286 17.77 7.37 -20.38
C LEU A 286 17.02 7.46 -19.03
N THR A 287 15.76 7.90 -19.06
CA THR A 287 14.92 8.16 -17.88
C THR A 287 13.48 7.77 -18.16
N THR A 288 12.76 7.29 -17.14
CA THR A 288 11.33 6.96 -17.26
C THR A 288 10.52 8.18 -17.68
N SER A 289 9.66 8.02 -18.68
CA SER A 289 8.73 9.05 -19.17
C SER A 289 7.30 8.54 -19.11
N GLU A 290 6.33 9.47 -19.12
CA GLU A 290 4.92 9.13 -19.16
C GLU A 290 4.46 8.91 -20.60
N TYR A 291 3.85 7.75 -20.84
CA TYR A 291 3.29 7.35 -22.13
C TYR A 291 1.83 6.97 -21.96
N THR A 292 1.01 7.26 -22.95
CA THR A 292 -0.39 6.90 -22.98
C THR A 292 -0.66 5.92 -24.11
N PHE A 293 -1.31 4.81 -23.80
CA PHE A 293 -1.60 3.73 -24.74
C PHE A 293 -3.06 3.27 -24.61
N THR A 294 -3.61 2.71 -25.67
CA THR A 294 -4.74 1.80 -25.56
C THR A 294 -4.30 0.47 -24.91
N ALA A 295 -5.26 -0.32 -24.43
CA ALA A 295 -4.94 -1.64 -23.87
C ALA A 295 -4.30 -2.58 -24.90
N GLU A 296 -4.74 -2.48 -26.15
CA GLU A 296 -4.18 -3.26 -27.27
C GLU A 296 -2.73 -2.88 -27.56
N GLU A 297 -2.44 -1.58 -27.68
CA GLU A 297 -1.07 -1.10 -27.89
C GLU A 297 -0.15 -1.50 -26.73
N LEU A 298 -0.61 -1.34 -25.49
CA LEU A 298 0.19 -1.69 -24.31
C LEU A 298 0.47 -3.18 -24.24
N ALA A 299 -0.54 -4.03 -24.47
CA ALA A 299 -0.37 -5.48 -24.49
C ALA A 299 0.63 -5.90 -25.57
N HIS A 300 0.51 -5.34 -26.77
CA HIS A 300 1.45 -5.60 -27.86
C HIS A 300 2.89 -5.18 -27.50
N LEU A 301 3.08 -4.00 -26.93
CA LEU A 301 4.41 -3.54 -26.53
C LEU A 301 5.04 -4.43 -25.44
N ILE A 302 4.25 -4.94 -24.51
CA ILE A 302 4.74 -5.87 -23.48
C ILE A 302 5.16 -7.22 -24.09
N THR A 303 4.44 -7.74 -25.08
CA THR A 303 4.80 -9.02 -25.73
C THR A 303 6.05 -8.91 -26.60
N LEU A 304 6.33 -7.71 -27.13
CA LEU A 304 7.58 -7.39 -27.79
C LEU A 304 8.71 -7.23 -26.77
N LYS A 305 9.40 -8.34 -26.48
CA LYS A 305 10.52 -8.39 -25.52
C LYS A 305 11.44 -7.18 -25.62
N ASN A 306 11.75 -6.61 -24.45
CA ASN A 306 12.60 -5.45 -24.23
C ASN A 306 12.12 -4.11 -24.82
N THR A 307 10.95 -4.04 -25.48
CA THR A 307 10.49 -2.78 -26.09
C THR A 307 10.04 -1.75 -25.06
N ILE A 308 9.33 -2.20 -24.03
CA ILE A 308 8.83 -1.36 -22.93
C ILE A 308 9.17 -2.00 -21.58
N ARG A 309 9.64 -1.19 -20.64
CA ARG A 309 9.75 -1.56 -19.23
C ARG A 309 8.93 -0.61 -18.39
N ILE A 310 7.80 -1.09 -17.90
CA ILE A 310 6.93 -0.31 -17.03
C ILE A 310 7.63 -0.15 -15.68
N ALA A 311 7.60 1.07 -15.15
CA ALA A 311 8.01 1.41 -13.80
C ALA A 311 6.80 1.63 -12.89
N PHE A 312 5.74 2.25 -13.41
CA PHE A 312 4.43 2.43 -12.77
C PHE A 312 3.35 2.62 -13.84
#